data_AF-A0AA96KXC7-F1
#
_entry.id   AF-A0AA96KXC7-F1
#
_cell.length_a   1.000
_cell.length_b   1.000
_cell.length_c   1.000
_cell.angle_alpha   90.00
_cell.angle_beta   90.00
_cell.angle_gamma   90.00
#
_symmetry.space_group_name_H-M   'P 1'
#
loop_
_entity.id
_entity.type
_entity.pdbx_description
1 polymer ?
#
loop_
_entity_poly.entity_id
_entity_poly.type
_entity_poly.pdbx_seq_one_letter_code
_entity_poly.pdbx_strand_id
1 'polypeptide(L)'
;MMSPPTYYLTYTSSLTWSAALKPSTFTQIYQSARDNNQKTGIMGFILFKDGRFLHFMEGSEMYIANLYLAITHDKRHHKIHLIHQGTTHSKRFKQCDMLCVTPSISHTTPVISKLLAQFETYQWQTEQVEQLLNEMVAFYERDAADIAPYQVKAESYIGAIIKHHVKKHLFFMLTIITVPWLVIFMLLIDL
;
A
#
# COMPACT_ATOMS: atom_id res chain seq x y z
N MET A 1 8.42 -9.65 34.38
CA MET A 1 7.15 -9.97 33.68
C MET A 1 7.39 -9.81 32.19
N MET A 2 7.05 -10.79 31.36
CA MET A 2 7.14 -10.66 29.89
C MET A 2 6.05 -9.70 29.42
N SER A 3 6.38 -8.77 28.52
CA SER A 3 5.38 -7.91 27.87
C SER A 3 4.38 -8.75 27.09
N PRO A 4 3.09 -8.38 27.06
CA PRO A 4 2.10 -9.10 26.27
C PRO A 4 2.51 -9.12 24.78
N PRO A 5 2.22 -10.21 24.06
CA PRO A 5 2.54 -10.30 22.64
C PRO A 5 1.86 -9.16 21.87
N THR A 6 2.60 -8.57 20.95
CA THR A 6 2.13 -7.52 20.05
C THR A 6 1.59 -8.16 18.78
N TYR A 7 0.41 -7.77 18.34
CA TYR A 7 -0.17 -8.21 17.07
C TYR A 7 0.31 -7.30 15.95
N TYR A 8 0.49 -7.85 14.75
CA TYR A 8 0.87 -7.09 13.57
C TYR A 8 0.08 -7.54 12.34
N LEU A 9 -0.02 -6.64 11.37
CA LEU A 9 -0.74 -6.85 10.12
C LEU A 9 -0.14 -6.01 8.99
N THR A 10 -0.01 -6.61 7.81
CA THR A 10 0.37 -5.97 6.55
C THR A 10 -0.71 -6.20 5.51
N TYR A 11 -1.22 -5.13 4.91
CA TYR A 11 -2.12 -5.22 3.76
C TYR A 11 -1.67 -4.35 2.59
N THR A 12 -2.16 -4.70 1.40
CA THR A 12 -2.08 -3.86 0.20
C THR A 12 -3.47 -3.46 -0.28
N SER A 13 -3.54 -2.32 -0.97
CA SER A 13 -4.78 -1.83 -1.60
C SER A 13 -4.47 -0.89 -2.75
N SER A 14 -5.49 -0.51 -3.52
CA SER A 14 -5.36 0.43 -4.65
C SER A 14 -6.18 1.69 -4.43
N LEU A 15 -5.57 2.85 -4.65
CA LEU A 15 -6.20 4.15 -4.62
C LEU A 15 -7.32 4.23 -5.67
N THR A 16 -8.45 4.79 -5.28
CA THR A 16 -9.56 5.04 -6.21
C THR A 16 -9.27 6.28 -7.07
N TRP A 17 -9.85 6.32 -8.28
CA TRP A 17 -9.77 7.48 -9.16
C TRP A 17 -10.28 8.76 -8.48
N SER A 18 -11.41 8.67 -7.77
CA SER A 18 -12.03 9.80 -7.08
C SER A 18 -11.14 10.42 -5.98
N ALA A 19 -10.33 9.58 -5.33
CA ALA A 19 -9.39 10.02 -4.30
C ALA A 19 -8.09 10.56 -4.93
N ALA A 20 -7.66 10.00 -6.05
CA ALA A 20 -6.49 10.47 -6.80
C ALA A 20 -6.63 11.91 -7.30
N LEU A 21 -7.84 12.35 -7.63
CA LEU A 21 -8.13 13.70 -8.09
C LEU A 21 -8.22 14.75 -6.97
N LYS A 22 -8.17 14.33 -5.70
CA LYS A 22 -8.29 15.24 -4.55
C LYS A 22 -6.90 15.51 -3.97
N PRO A 23 -6.39 16.76 -4.03
CA PRO A 23 -5.06 17.10 -3.51
C PRO A 23 -4.90 16.81 -2.02
N SER A 24 -5.98 16.92 -1.24
CA SER A 24 -5.96 16.72 0.21
C SER A 24 -5.98 15.25 0.66
N THR A 25 -6.19 14.28 -0.23
CA THR A 25 -6.37 12.86 0.12
C THR A 25 -5.25 12.35 1.01
N PHE A 26 -3.99 12.61 0.64
CA PHE A 26 -2.83 12.08 1.37
C PHE A 26 -2.58 12.82 2.68
N THR A 27 -2.75 14.14 2.70
CA THR A 27 -2.69 14.93 3.93
C THR A 27 -3.74 14.45 4.93
N GLN A 28 -4.96 14.15 4.47
CA GLN A 28 -6.03 13.61 5.32
C GLN A 28 -5.73 12.20 5.84
N ILE A 29 -5.18 11.31 5.00
CA ILE A 29 -4.74 9.97 5.42
C ILE A 29 -3.68 10.11 6.52
N TYR A 30 -2.67 10.96 6.29
CA TYR A 30 -1.58 11.18 7.23
C TYR A 30 -2.07 11.77 8.57
N GLN A 31 -2.89 12.81 8.54
CA GLN A 31 -3.45 13.41 9.75
C GLN A 31 -4.30 12.41 10.54
N SER A 32 -5.23 11.73 9.86
CA SER A 32 -6.13 10.77 10.51
C SER A 32 -5.36 9.65 11.20
N ALA A 33 -4.33 9.12 10.54
CA ALA A 33 -3.61 8.00 11.07
C ALA A 33 -2.54 8.43 12.11
N ARG A 34 -2.04 9.68 12.07
CA ARG A 34 -1.26 10.27 13.18
C ARG A 34 -2.12 10.40 14.44
N ASP A 35 -3.31 10.99 14.31
CA ASP A 35 -4.22 11.21 15.44
C ASP A 35 -4.70 9.89 16.06
N ASN A 36 -4.98 8.89 15.24
CA ASN A 36 -5.38 7.56 15.71
C ASN A 36 -4.22 6.83 16.39
N ASN A 37 -3.01 6.93 15.85
CA ASN A 37 -1.85 6.23 16.41
C ASN A 37 -1.45 6.81 17.78
N GLN A 38 -1.52 8.14 17.96
CA GLN A 38 -1.30 8.77 19.26
C GLN A 38 -2.30 8.30 20.33
N LYS A 39 -3.55 8.01 19.94
CA LYS A 39 -4.60 7.55 20.87
C LYS A 39 -4.51 6.05 21.20
N THR A 40 -4.09 5.23 20.22
CA THR A 40 -4.19 3.76 20.31
C THR A 40 -2.86 3.07 20.54
N GLY A 41 -1.74 3.78 20.39
CA GLY A 41 -0.39 3.20 20.46
C GLY A 41 -0.06 2.24 19.31
N ILE A 42 -0.82 2.31 18.21
CA ILE A 42 -0.52 1.59 16.97
C ILE A 42 0.71 2.24 16.33
N MET A 43 1.66 1.43 15.91
CA MET A 43 2.87 1.85 15.21
C MET A 43 2.93 1.21 13.83
N GLY A 44 3.74 1.77 12.92
CA GLY A 44 3.95 1.18 11.61
C GLY A 44 4.26 2.22 10.53
N PHE A 45 4.06 1.81 9.29
CA PHE A 45 4.30 2.67 8.13
C PHE A 45 3.32 2.38 7.00
N ILE A 46 3.06 3.41 6.21
CA ILE A 46 2.32 3.31 4.96
C ILE A 46 3.24 3.69 3.80
N LEU A 47 3.36 2.79 2.83
CA LEU A 47 4.02 3.01 1.57
C LEU A 47 2.99 3.32 0.49
N PHE A 48 3.29 4.28 -0.38
CA PHE A 48 2.47 4.57 -1.54
C PHE A 48 3.30 4.69 -2.82
N LYS A 49 2.95 3.92 -3.85
CA LYS A 49 3.56 4.01 -5.17
C LYS A 49 2.64 3.46 -6.26
N ASP A 50 2.65 4.11 -7.42
CA ASP A 50 1.88 3.69 -8.60
C ASP A 50 0.39 3.45 -8.32
N GLY A 51 -0.21 4.27 -7.45
CA GLY A 51 -1.61 4.13 -7.06
C GLY A 51 -1.90 2.96 -6.11
N ARG A 52 -0.87 2.34 -5.51
CA ARG A 52 -0.99 1.25 -4.54
C ARG A 52 -0.50 1.67 -3.17
N PHE A 53 -1.19 1.19 -2.15
CA PHE A 53 -0.76 1.29 -0.77
C PHE A 53 -0.20 -0.05 -0.30
N LEU A 54 0.81 -0.01 0.55
CA LEU A 54 1.19 -1.11 1.43
C LEU A 54 1.27 -0.54 2.85
N HIS A 55 0.51 -1.10 3.78
CA HIS A 55 0.46 -0.59 5.14
C HIS A 55 0.78 -1.72 6.10
N PHE A 56 1.86 -1.54 6.87
CA PHE A 56 2.20 -2.37 8.01
C PHE A 56 1.80 -1.64 9.29
N MET A 57 1.17 -2.36 10.22
CA MET A 57 0.81 -1.88 11.54
C MET A 57 1.10 -2.92 12.62
N GLU A 58 1.54 -2.50 13.80
CA GLU A 58 1.75 -3.34 14.99
C GLU A 58 1.25 -2.65 16.28
N GLY A 59 0.73 -3.43 17.22
CA GLY A 59 0.07 -2.91 18.42
C GLY A 59 -0.84 -3.93 19.11
N SER A 60 -1.82 -3.42 19.87
CA SER A 60 -2.88 -4.24 20.46
C SER A 60 -3.76 -4.84 19.37
N GLU A 61 -4.01 -6.15 19.43
CA GLU A 61 -4.86 -6.86 18.46
C GLU A 61 -6.25 -6.22 18.35
N MET A 62 -6.86 -5.85 19.47
CA MET A 62 -8.17 -5.21 19.48
C MET A 62 -8.16 -3.87 18.74
N TYR A 63 -7.14 -3.03 18.97
CA TYR A 63 -7.04 -1.74 18.28
C TYR A 63 -6.73 -1.90 16.79
N ILE A 64 -5.87 -2.86 16.42
CA ILE A 64 -5.58 -3.16 15.02
C ILE A 64 -6.81 -3.70 14.30
N ALA A 65 -7.55 -4.63 14.90
CA ALA A 65 -8.76 -5.19 14.29
C ALA A 65 -9.81 -4.10 14.03
N ASN A 66 -10.03 -3.20 14.99
CA ASN A 66 -10.93 -2.07 14.83
C ASN A 66 -10.46 -1.08 13.75
N LEU A 67 -9.17 -0.75 13.72
CA LEU A 67 -8.59 0.12 12.70
C LEU A 67 -8.69 -0.53 11.31
N TYR A 68 -8.37 -1.81 11.20
CA TYR A 68 -8.43 -2.54 9.94
C TYR A 68 -9.86 -2.61 9.41
N LEU A 69 -10.85 -2.81 10.29
CA LEU A 69 -12.26 -2.73 9.91
C LEU A 69 -12.65 -1.34 9.39
N ALA A 70 -12.19 -0.26 10.03
CA ALA A 70 -12.44 1.09 9.52
C ALA A 70 -11.77 1.32 8.15
N ILE A 71 -10.55 0.82 7.98
CA ILE A 71 -9.80 0.87 6.73
C ILE A 71 -10.55 0.12 5.63
N THR A 72 -11.14 -1.06 5.90
CA THR A 72 -11.84 -1.83 4.86
C THR A 72 -13.07 -1.15 4.29
N HIS A 73 -13.60 -0.15 5.00
CA HIS A 73 -14.75 0.66 4.58
C HIS A 73 -14.33 2.04 4.02
N ASP A 74 -13.04 2.35 3.97
CA ASP A 74 -12.55 3.64 3.48
C ASP A 74 -12.75 3.76 1.96
N LYS A 75 -13.55 4.74 1.53
CA LYS A 75 -13.88 4.95 0.11
C LYS A 75 -12.70 5.45 -0.73
N ARG A 76 -11.56 5.81 -0.11
CA ARG A 76 -10.38 6.31 -0.81
C ARG A 76 -9.64 5.20 -1.56
N HIS A 77 -9.80 3.94 -1.18
CA HIS A 77 -9.15 2.80 -1.81
C HIS A 77 -10.09 1.62 -2.06
N HIS A 78 -9.60 0.58 -2.75
CA HIS A 78 -10.31 -0.66 -3.04
C HIS A 78 -9.32 -1.81 -3.21
N LYS A 79 -9.83 -3.03 -3.46
CA LYS A 79 -9.03 -4.26 -3.66
C LYS A 79 -8.06 -4.50 -2.49
N ILE A 80 -8.60 -4.52 -1.28
CA ILE A 80 -7.77 -4.74 -0.10
C ILE A 80 -7.37 -6.22 -0.07
N HIS A 81 -6.09 -6.48 0.15
CA HIS A 81 -5.54 -7.81 0.28
C HIS A 81 -4.62 -7.88 1.50
N LEU A 82 -4.99 -8.74 2.44
CA LEU A 82 -4.18 -9.05 3.61
C LEU A 82 -3.02 -9.96 3.19
N ILE A 83 -1.78 -9.54 3.42
CA ILE A 83 -0.58 -10.25 2.97
C ILE A 83 0.03 -11.05 4.12
N HIS A 84 0.13 -10.42 5.30
CA HIS A 84 0.87 -10.97 6.43
C HIS A 84 0.25 -10.51 7.74
N GLN A 85 0.13 -11.40 8.73
CA GLN A 85 -0.38 -11.09 10.07
C GLN A 85 0.11 -12.10 11.09
N GLY A 86 0.12 -11.72 12.36
CA GLY A 86 0.46 -12.63 13.45
C GLY A 86 0.79 -11.90 14.75
N THR A 87 1.37 -12.62 15.69
CA THR A 87 1.80 -12.09 16.98
C THR A 87 3.32 -12.23 17.15
N THR A 88 3.95 -11.25 17.79
CA THR A 88 5.38 -11.23 18.12
C THR A 88 5.59 -10.85 19.58
N HIS A 89 6.64 -11.38 20.21
CA HIS A 89 7.00 -11.01 21.59
C HIS A 89 7.82 -9.71 21.65
N SER A 90 8.38 -9.26 20.52
CA SER A 90 9.14 -8.02 20.41
C SER A 90 8.49 -7.08 19.40
N LYS A 91 8.24 -5.84 19.84
CA LYS A 91 7.86 -4.74 18.94
C LYS A 91 9.02 -4.49 17.97
N ARG A 92 8.70 -4.37 16.68
CA ARG A 92 9.71 -4.10 15.63
C ARG A 92 10.09 -2.62 15.64
N PHE A 93 9.17 -1.73 16.00
CA PHE A 93 9.37 -0.29 16.08
C PHE A 93 9.37 0.15 17.56
N LYS A 94 10.39 0.91 17.97
CA LYS A 94 10.56 1.35 19.37
C LYS A 94 9.95 2.72 19.66
N GLN A 95 10.04 3.66 18.72
CA GLN A 95 9.43 4.99 18.78
C GLN A 95 9.07 5.43 17.36
N CYS A 96 7.79 5.45 16.99
CA CYS A 96 7.36 6.13 15.77
C CYS A 96 5.89 6.57 15.84
N ASP A 97 5.68 7.89 15.74
CA ASP A 97 4.42 8.49 15.30
C ASP A 97 4.34 8.31 13.77
N MET A 98 3.92 7.13 13.33
CA MET A 98 3.50 6.78 11.95
C MET A 98 4.24 7.44 10.77
N LEU A 99 4.96 6.64 10.00
CA LEU A 99 5.59 7.11 8.76
C LEU A 99 4.74 6.86 7.53
N CYS A 100 4.54 7.91 6.73
CA CYS A 100 4.20 7.78 5.32
C CYS A 100 5.50 7.86 4.51
N VAL A 101 5.97 6.75 3.95
CA VAL A 101 7.10 6.75 3.01
C VAL A 101 6.55 6.63 1.60
N THR A 102 6.95 7.53 0.70
CA THR A 102 6.95 7.16 -0.72
C THR A 102 8.33 6.61 -1.07
N PRO A 103 8.40 5.57 -1.90
CA PRO A 103 9.63 4.97 -2.40
C PRO A 103 10.71 5.84 -3.05
N SER A 104 10.54 7.16 -3.12
CA SER A 104 11.52 8.06 -3.70
C SER A 104 12.71 8.34 -2.76
N ILE A 105 12.95 7.50 -1.74
CA ILE A 105 14.06 7.67 -0.81
C ILE A 105 15.36 7.46 -1.59
N SER A 106 16.10 8.54 -1.82
CA SER A 106 17.41 8.60 -2.47
C SER A 106 18.52 7.81 -1.73
N HIS A 107 18.20 7.20 -0.59
CA HIS A 107 19.14 6.51 0.31
C HIS A 107 18.70 5.08 0.67
N THR A 108 17.86 4.43 -0.15
CA THR A 108 17.49 3.03 0.10
C THR A 108 18.63 2.08 -0.22
N THR A 109 18.75 1.05 0.61
CA THR A 109 19.52 -0.17 0.32
C THR A 109 19.08 -0.79 -1.01
N PRO A 110 19.96 -1.53 -1.72
CA PRO A 110 19.65 -2.14 -3.02
C PRO A 110 18.43 -3.09 -3.03
N VAL A 111 18.06 -3.65 -1.87
CA VAL A 111 16.94 -4.59 -1.76
C VAL A 111 15.62 -3.83 -1.59
N ILE A 112 15.53 -2.84 -0.69
CA ILE A 112 14.43 -1.86 -0.69
C ILE A 112 14.29 -1.24 -2.09
N SER A 113 15.36 -0.79 -2.73
CA SER A 113 15.24 -0.14 -4.04
C SER A 113 14.63 -1.07 -5.09
N LYS A 114 14.92 -2.38 -5.06
CA LYS A 114 14.31 -3.38 -5.94
C LYS A 114 12.85 -3.67 -5.61
N LEU A 115 12.54 -3.96 -4.34
CA LEU A 115 11.17 -4.24 -3.89
C LEU A 115 10.26 -3.03 -4.15
N LEU A 116 10.77 -1.83 -3.89
CA LEU A 116 10.06 -0.60 -4.15
C LEU A 116 10.03 -0.22 -5.64
N ALA A 117 11.05 -0.56 -6.43
CA ALA A 117 11.02 -0.32 -7.88
C ALA A 117 9.88 -1.07 -8.55
N GLN A 118 9.66 -2.34 -8.19
CA GLN A 118 8.61 -3.16 -8.79
C GLN A 118 7.25 -2.92 -8.13
N PHE A 119 7.19 -2.81 -6.80
CA PHE A 119 5.98 -2.54 -6.01
C PHE A 119 4.74 -3.36 -6.43
N GLU A 120 4.96 -4.64 -6.76
CA GLU A 120 3.93 -5.60 -7.14
C GLU A 120 3.29 -6.25 -5.92
N THR A 121 2.84 -5.42 -4.97
CA THR A 121 2.44 -5.82 -3.62
C THR A 121 1.31 -6.84 -3.55
N TYR A 122 0.51 -6.99 -4.62
CA TYR A 122 -0.52 -8.04 -4.72
C TYR A 122 0.03 -9.45 -4.97
N GLN A 123 1.29 -9.59 -5.36
CA GLN A 123 1.97 -10.87 -5.55
C GLN A 123 2.87 -11.23 -4.37
N TRP A 124 3.02 -10.31 -3.42
CA TRP A 124 3.91 -10.49 -2.28
C TRP A 124 3.37 -11.56 -1.33
N GLN A 125 4.31 -12.31 -0.76
CA GLN A 125 4.07 -13.26 0.31
C GLN A 125 4.74 -12.75 1.58
N THR A 126 4.67 -13.56 2.64
CA THR A 126 5.25 -13.25 3.94
C THR A 126 6.73 -12.90 3.86
N GLU A 127 7.49 -13.59 3.00
CA GLU A 127 8.94 -13.42 2.86
C GLU A 127 9.31 -12.02 2.37
N GLN A 128 8.61 -11.49 1.35
CA GLN A 128 8.87 -10.14 0.83
C GLN A 128 8.48 -9.07 1.85
N VAL A 129 7.41 -9.31 2.62
CA VAL A 129 7.01 -8.41 3.70
C VAL A 129 8.08 -8.38 4.79
N GLU A 130 8.53 -9.52 5.29
CA GLU A 130 9.56 -9.58 6.34
C GLU A 130 10.90 -8.98 5.88
N GLN A 131 11.30 -9.18 4.61
CA GLN A 131 12.47 -8.51 4.04
C GLN A 131 12.33 -6.98 4.10
N LEU A 132 11.20 -6.46 3.63
CA LEU A 132 10.90 -5.03 3.70
C LEU A 132 10.89 -4.53 5.15
N LEU A 133 10.27 -5.27 6.08
CA LEU A 133 10.19 -4.89 7.49
C LEU A 133 11.57 -4.74 8.12
N ASN A 134 12.46 -5.72 7.92
CA ASN A 134 13.82 -5.68 8.45
C ASN A 134 14.59 -4.45 7.97
N GLU A 135 14.45 -4.12 6.68
CA GLU A 135 15.15 -2.96 6.13
C GLU A 135 14.51 -1.64 6.55
N MET A 136 13.18 -1.57 6.66
CA MET A 136 12.49 -0.40 7.20
C MET A 136 12.93 -0.14 8.64
N VAL A 137 12.95 -1.15 9.51
CA VAL A 137 13.45 -1.02 10.90
C VAL A 137 14.89 -0.48 10.90
N ALA A 138 15.78 -1.03 10.08
CA ALA A 138 17.17 -0.58 9.97
C ALA A 138 17.31 0.85 9.42
N PHE A 139 16.39 1.29 8.56
CA PHE A 139 16.31 2.67 8.08
C PHE A 139 15.93 3.62 9.22
N TYR A 140 14.91 3.27 10.00
CA TYR A 140 14.49 4.08 11.15
C TYR A 140 15.56 4.19 12.24
N GLU A 141 16.23 3.09 12.58
CA GLU A 141 17.27 3.14 13.63
C GLU A 141 18.46 4.04 13.23
N ARG A 142 18.69 4.27 11.93
CA ARG A 142 19.73 5.19 11.43
C ARG A 142 19.25 6.64 11.28
N ASP A 143 18.10 6.85 10.64
CA ASP A 143 17.74 8.15 10.06
C ASP A 143 16.46 8.76 10.68
N ALA A 144 15.99 8.25 11.83
CA ALA A 144 14.72 8.67 12.47
C ALA A 144 14.57 10.19 12.71
N ALA A 145 15.66 10.92 12.86
CA ALA A 145 15.64 12.37 13.12
C ALA A 145 15.28 13.22 11.88
N ASP A 146 15.47 12.69 10.66
CA ASP A 146 15.34 13.44 9.40
C ASP A 146 14.04 13.13 8.64
N ILE A 147 13.12 12.42 9.28
CA ILE A 147 11.85 12.01 8.69
C ILE A 147 10.85 13.17 8.74
N ALA A 148 10.88 14.06 7.75
CA ALA A 148 9.88 15.11 7.58
C ALA A 148 8.49 14.53 7.21
N PRO A 149 7.37 15.18 7.62
CA PRO A 149 6.02 14.77 7.22
C PRO A 149 5.89 14.79 5.69
N TYR A 150 5.64 13.61 5.13
CA TYR A 150 5.75 13.34 3.70
C TYR A 150 4.63 14.00 2.87
N GLN A 151 5.00 14.57 1.72
CA GLN A 151 4.09 15.19 0.75
C GLN A 151 4.07 14.35 -0.55
N VAL A 152 3.03 13.54 -0.77
CA VAL A 152 2.87 12.83 -2.05
C VAL A 152 2.52 13.86 -3.14
N LYS A 153 3.42 14.09 -4.10
CA LYS A 153 3.11 14.94 -5.25
C LYS A 153 2.18 14.22 -6.22
N ALA A 154 1.09 14.90 -6.61
CA ALA A 154 0.06 14.36 -7.50
C ALA A 154 0.61 13.81 -8.83
N GLU A 155 1.57 14.52 -9.42
CA GLU A 155 2.28 14.15 -10.65
C GLU A 155 2.98 12.77 -10.57
N SER A 156 3.37 12.31 -9.38
CA SER A 156 4.08 11.04 -9.20
C SER A 156 3.22 9.80 -9.41
N TYR A 157 1.90 9.89 -9.30
CA TYR A 157 1.02 8.71 -9.35
C TYR A 157 -0.13 8.84 -10.34
N ILE A 158 -0.53 10.05 -10.73
CA ILE A 158 -1.61 10.27 -11.71
C ILE A 158 -1.29 9.56 -13.03
N GLY A 159 -0.05 9.63 -13.53
CA GLY A 159 0.36 8.95 -14.76
C GLY A 159 0.20 7.43 -14.70
N ALA A 160 0.53 6.81 -13.57
CA ALA A 160 0.36 5.36 -13.35
C ALA A 160 -1.13 4.97 -13.32
N ILE A 161 -1.96 5.78 -12.67
CA ILE A 161 -3.41 5.54 -12.60
C ILE A 161 -4.06 5.74 -13.97
N ILE A 162 -3.71 6.80 -14.71
CA ILE A 162 -4.17 7.03 -16.09
C ILE A 162 -3.76 5.85 -16.96
N LYS A 163 -2.49 5.44 -16.93
CA LYS A 163 -1.97 4.30 -17.71
C LYS A 163 -2.76 3.02 -17.41
N HIS A 164 -3.06 2.76 -16.14
CA HIS A 164 -3.86 1.61 -15.75
C HIS A 164 -5.31 1.70 -16.27
N HIS A 165 -5.94 2.87 -16.17
CA HIS A 165 -7.31 3.09 -16.61
C HIS A 165 -7.43 3.03 -18.14
N VAL A 166 -6.50 3.66 -18.87
CA VAL A 166 -6.42 3.62 -20.34
C VAL A 166 -6.14 2.20 -20.83
N LYS A 167 -5.20 1.47 -20.21
CA LYS A 167 -4.92 0.08 -20.59
C LYS A 167 -6.15 -0.82 -20.42
N LYS A 168 -6.94 -0.61 -19.36
CA LYS A 168 -8.20 -1.33 -19.14
C LYS A 168 -9.24 -1.00 -20.21
N HIS A 169 -9.41 0.28 -20.56
CA HIS A 169 -10.33 0.69 -21.62
C HIS A 169 -9.90 0.24 -23.01
N LEU A 170 -8.60 0.32 -23.33
CA LEU A 170 -8.06 -0.15 -24.61
C LEU A 170 -8.27 -1.66 -24.79
N PHE A 171 -8.05 -2.46 -23.73
CA PHE A 171 -8.33 -3.89 -23.74
C PHE A 171 -9.84 -4.19 -23.93
N PHE A 172 -10.71 -3.42 -23.28
CA PHE A 172 -12.16 -3.53 -23.46
C PHE A 172 -12.62 -3.17 -24.88
N MET A 173 -12.06 -2.12 -25.48
CA MET A 173 -12.36 -1.75 -26.87
C MET A 173 -11.87 -2.81 -27.86
N LEU A 174 -10.65 -3.34 -27.64
CA LEU A 174 -10.09 -4.41 -28.48
C LEU A 174 -10.95 -5.67 -28.42
N THR A 175 -11.41 -6.08 -27.24
CA THR A 175 -12.29 -7.26 -27.10
C THR A 175 -13.65 -7.07 -27.75
N ILE A 176 -14.28 -5.90 -27.61
CA ILE A 176 -15.56 -5.60 -28.30
C ILE A 176 -15.40 -5.60 -29.81
N ILE A 177 -14.26 -5.17 -30.34
CA ILE A 177 -14.03 -5.14 -31.78
C ILE A 177 -13.69 -6.56 -32.29
N THR A 178 -12.78 -7.28 -31.65
CA THR A 178 -12.28 -8.56 -32.19
C THR A 178 -13.25 -9.73 -32.06
N VAL A 179 -14.06 -9.78 -31.00
CA VAL A 179 -14.99 -10.91 -30.76
C VAL A 179 -16.07 -11.01 -31.85
N PRO A 180 -16.75 -9.93 -32.27
CA PRO A 180 -17.69 -9.99 -33.40
C PRO A 180 -17.05 -10.44 -34.71
N TRP A 181 -15.84 -9.94 -35.03
CA TRP A 181 -15.13 -10.35 -36.25
C TRP A 181 -14.75 -11.84 -36.22
N LEU A 182 -14.37 -12.37 -35.06
CA LEU A 182 -14.11 -13.82 -34.90
C LEU A 182 -15.37 -14.66 -35.09
N VAL A 183 -16.52 -14.22 -34.56
CA VAL A 183 -17.81 -14.92 -34.75
C VAL A 183 -18.24 -14.90 -36.23
N ILE A 184 -18.10 -13.76 -36.90
CA ILE A 184 -18.39 -13.64 -38.34
C ILE A 184 -17.44 -14.55 -39.14
N PHE A 185 -16.16 -14.58 -38.80
CA PHE A 185 -15.17 -15.45 -39.45
C PHE A 185 -15.49 -16.94 -39.25
N MET A 186 -15.92 -17.37 -38.06
CA MET A 186 -16.35 -18.76 -37.82
C MET A 186 -17.58 -19.12 -38.67
N LEU A 187 -18.59 -18.24 -38.74
CA LEU A 187 -19.78 -18.45 -39.57
C LEU A 187 -19.49 -18.51 -41.07
N LEU A 188 -18.41 -17.86 -41.53
CA LEU A 188 -17.97 -17.89 -42.92
C LEU A 188 -17.14 -19.14 -43.27
N ILE A 189 -16.52 -19.80 -42.29
CA ILE A 189 -15.77 -21.05 -42.49
C ILE A 189 -16.71 -22.27 -42.51
N ASP A 190 -17.83 -22.20 -41.79
CA ASP A 190 -18.83 -23.27 -41.74
C ASP A 190 -19.82 -23.25 -42.92
N LEU A 191 -19.58 -22.42 -43.95
CA LEU A 191 -20.40 -22.25 -45.17
C LEU A 191 -19.64 -22.75 -46.42
#